data_AF-A0A1V9E4S2-F1
#
_entry.id   AF-A0A1V9E4S2-F1
#
_cell.length_a   1.000
_cell.length_b   1.000
_cell.length_c   1.000
_cell.angle_alpha   90.00
_cell.angle_beta   90.00
_cell.angle_gamma   90.00
#
_symmetry.space_group_name_H-M   'P 1'
#
loop_
_entity.id
_entity.type
_entity.pdbx_description
1 polymer ?
#
loop_
_entity_poly.entity_id
_entity_poly.type
_entity_poly.pdbx_seq_one_letter_code
_entity_poly.pdbx_strand_id
1 'polypeptide(L)'
;MKFLINMGDWNTLHIFNDRYFFEHLVPDFKGDGTIFKNYWDSPLGKSILWGHDNGEARTQHMIELCRQLQPDFKVHEKYYEILNRKKKPTETYEDFRLKQHQDEDLFLQMNTTAIEDLNILLQAIIFSECAAFNPHLILGRRIFTGNIEAKDGSIADEVISQVMYQKYGSLYYCYTGGVMNWITYEELQLMWLDKENLRVAADGAEQYLHEFLAFAELALQHTCGFISVTNVREEQLNAIENPRLKINLDTKEKGYKYVINYPC
;
A
#
# COMPACT_ATOMS: atom_id res chain seq x y z
N MET A 1 21.47 19.41 3.91
CA MET A 1 21.46 19.36 2.44
C MET A 1 20.04 18.98 2.04
N LYS A 2 19.20 19.96 1.63
CA LYS A 2 17.82 19.69 1.21
C LYS A 2 17.92 19.03 -0.18
N PHE A 3 17.66 17.73 -0.26
CA PHE A 3 17.43 17.08 -1.54
C PHE A 3 16.11 17.62 -2.09
N LEU A 4 16.19 18.57 -3.02
CA LEU A 4 15.08 18.93 -3.90
C LEU A 4 14.91 17.75 -4.87
N ILE A 5 14.19 16.72 -4.43
CA ILE A 5 13.68 15.69 -5.33
C ILE A 5 12.53 16.33 -6.11
N ASN A 6 12.71 16.40 -7.41
CA ASN A 6 11.75 16.89 -8.39
C ASN A 6 10.41 16.14 -8.19
N MET A 7 9.31 16.86 -7.97
CA MET A 7 8.01 16.34 -7.46
C MET A 7 7.31 15.40 -8.47
N GLY A 8 7.79 14.17 -8.57
CA GLY A 8 6.98 13.00 -8.93
C GLY A 8 6.51 12.28 -7.66
N ASP A 9 5.52 11.39 -7.79
CA ASP A 9 4.96 10.64 -6.66
C ASP A 9 6.06 9.95 -5.83
N TRP A 10 6.07 10.22 -4.52
CA TRP A 10 7.03 9.64 -3.59
C TRP A 10 6.52 8.28 -3.13
N ASN A 11 7.01 7.23 -3.79
CA ASN A 11 6.69 5.86 -3.42
C ASN A 11 7.77 5.31 -2.47
N THR A 12 7.34 4.60 -1.43
CA THR A 12 8.21 3.98 -0.43
C THR A 12 7.75 2.56 -0.10
N LEU A 13 8.70 1.71 0.31
CA LEU A 13 8.48 0.33 0.72
C LEU A 13 8.81 0.19 2.20
N HIS A 14 7.88 -0.34 2.97
CA HIS A 14 8.00 -0.47 4.42
C HIS A 14 7.85 -1.92 4.85
N ILE A 15 8.47 -2.26 5.98
CA ILE A 15 8.31 -3.57 6.62
C ILE A 15 6.92 -3.64 7.25
N PHE A 16 6.19 -4.71 6.97
CA PHE A 16 4.77 -4.84 7.27
C PHE A 16 4.47 -6.21 7.89
N ASN A 17 3.91 -6.21 9.10
CA ASN A 17 3.38 -7.38 9.77
C ASN A 17 2.00 -7.71 9.19
N ASP A 18 2.01 -8.32 8.00
CA ASP A 18 0.85 -8.77 7.25
C ASP A 18 0.02 -9.77 8.06
N ARG A 19 0.66 -10.64 8.83
CA ARG A 19 -0.05 -11.58 9.70
C ARG A 19 -0.95 -10.87 10.71
N TYR A 20 -0.43 -9.88 11.43
CA TYR A 20 -1.25 -9.11 12.38
C TYR A 20 -2.38 -8.36 11.66
N PHE A 21 -2.09 -7.80 10.49
CA PHE A 21 -3.10 -7.15 9.65
C PHE A 21 -4.26 -8.09 9.30
N PHE A 22 -3.98 -9.28 8.79
CA PHE A 22 -5.01 -10.24 8.40
C PHE A 22 -5.70 -10.96 9.56
N GLU A 23 -4.98 -11.22 10.67
CA GLU A 23 -5.55 -11.91 11.83
C GLU A 23 -6.38 -10.99 12.75
N HIS A 24 -6.10 -9.68 12.76
CA HIS A 24 -6.70 -8.75 13.73
C HIS A 24 -7.41 -7.56 13.08
N LEU A 25 -6.74 -6.87 12.14
CA LEU A 25 -7.28 -5.63 11.57
C LEU A 25 -8.37 -5.90 10.53
N VAL A 26 -8.12 -6.77 9.56
CA VAL A 26 -9.10 -7.12 8.52
C VAL A 26 -10.41 -7.67 9.11
N PRO A 27 -10.41 -8.57 10.11
CA PRO A 27 -11.64 -9.01 10.77
C PRO A 27 -12.43 -7.87 11.42
N ASP A 28 -11.77 -6.91 12.09
CA ASP A 28 -12.42 -5.72 12.67
C ASP A 28 -13.01 -4.83 11.57
N PHE A 29 -12.24 -4.54 10.52
CA PHE A 29 -12.67 -3.69 9.40
C PHE A 29 -13.88 -4.24 8.66
N LYS A 30 -14.00 -5.58 8.54
CA LYS A 30 -15.18 -6.23 7.96
C LYS A 30 -16.30 -6.48 8.98
N GLY A 31 -15.99 -6.41 10.27
CA GLY A 31 -16.87 -6.71 11.39
C GLY A 31 -17.60 -5.48 11.89
N ASP A 32 -17.25 -5.05 13.10
CA ASP A 32 -17.86 -3.94 13.84
C ASP A 32 -17.09 -2.61 13.67
N GLY A 33 -15.90 -2.64 13.07
CA GLY A 33 -15.04 -1.49 12.78
C GLY A 33 -14.68 -0.69 14.03
N THR A 34 -14.43 -1.35 15.15
CA THR A 34 -14.08 -0.69 16.41
C THR A 34 -12.79 0.11 16.25
N ILE A 35 -11.83 -0.37 15.46
CA ILE A 35 -10.58 0.35 15.20
C ILE A 35 -10.84 1.63 14.41
N PHE A 36 -11.69 1.59 13.37
CA PHE A 36 -12.06 2.79 12.64
C PHE A 36 -12.70 3.84 13.55
N LYS A 37 -13.63 3.43 14.42
CA LYS A 37 -14.29 4.31 15.40
C LYS A 37 -13.28 4.95 16.36
N ASN A 38 -12.37 4.14 16.91
CA ASN A 38 -11.35 4.62 17.83
C ASN A 38 -10.41 5.64 17.17
N TYR A 39 -10.00 5.38 15.93
CA TYR A 39 -9.16 6.33 15.19
C TYR A 39 -9.95 7.58 14.84
N TRP A 40 -11.20 7.46 14.39
CA TRP A 40 -12.09 8.59 14.12
C TRP A 40 -12.11 9.60 15.28
N ASP A 41 -12.28 9.09 16.50
CA ASP A 41 -12.41 9.92 17.70
C ASP A 41 -11.05 10.35 18.31
N SER A 42 -9.94 9.75 17.86
CA SER A 42 -8.60 10.06 18.33
C SER A 42 -8.12 11.45 17.89
N PRO A 43 -7.14 12.06 18.61
CA PRO A 43 -6.52 13.31 18.15
C PRO A 43 -5.91 13.24 16.75
N LEU A 44 -5.32 12.08 16.40
CA LEU A 44 -4.74 11.86 15.07
C LEU A 44 -5.84 11.79 14.01
N GLY A 45 -6.87 10.96 14.19
CA GLY A 45 -8.00 10.92 13.25
C GLY A 45 -8.66 12.28 13.07
N LYS A 46 -8.81 13.04 14.16
CA LYS A 46 -9.36 14.39 14.13
C LYS A 46 -8.52 15.40 13.34
N SER A 47 -7.20 15.21 13.28
CA SER A 47 -6.31 16.09 12.53
C SER A 47 -6.19 15.72 11.05
N ILE A 48 -6.48 14.47 10.68
CA ILE A 48 -6.28 13.97 9.31
C ILE A 48 -7.58 13.84 8.51
N LEU A 49 -8.72 13.65 9.19
CA LEU A 49 -10.04 13.55 8.57
C LEU A 49 -10.71 14.92 8.43
N TRP A 50 -11.38 15.12 7.30
CA TRP A 50 -12.17 16.31 7.02
C TRP A 50 -13.61 16.13 7.49
N GLY A 51 -14.09 17.09 8.29
CA GLY A 51 -15.43 17.11 8.85
C GLY A 51 -15.65 15.98 9.87
N HIS A 52 -16.05 16.33 11.09
CA HIS A 52 -16.26 15.33 12.16
C HIS A 52 -17.72 14.96 12.36
N ASP A 53 -18.61 15.52 11.54
CA ASP A 53 -20.03 15.22 11.56
C ASP A 53 -20.29 13.83 10.96
N ASN A 54 -21.34 13.15 11.46
CA ASN A 54 -21.80 11.85 10.97
C ASN A 54 -20.75 10.71 10.99
N GLY A 55 -19.79 10.75 11.95
CA GLY A 55 -18.72 9.75 12.05
C GLY A 55 -19.20 8.31 12.13
N GLU A 56 -20.33 8.05 12.82
CA GLU A 56 -20.94 6.71 12.88
C GLU A 56 -21.39 6.22 11.50
N ALA A 57 -22.12 7.06 10.74
CA ALA A 57 -22.60 6.70 9.41
C ALA A 57 -21.45 6.53 8.41
N ARG A 58 -20.43 7.39 8.47
CA ARG A 58 -19.23 7.29 7.61
C ARG A 58 -18.42 6.04 7.94
N THR A 59 -18.26 5.73 9.23
CA THR A 59 -17.63 4.48 9.66
C THR A 59 -18.40 3.25 9.21
N GLN A 60 -19.72 3.28 9.32
CA GLN A 60 -20.57 2.19 8.85
C GLN A 60 -20.43 1.97 7.34
N HIS A 61 -20.35 3.04 6.56
CA HIS A 61 -20.14 2.98 5.11
C HIS A 61 -18.74 2.43 4.75
N MET A 62 -17.69 2.81 5.48
CA MET A 62 -16.36 2.19 5.34
C MET A 62 -16.38 0.68 5.62
N ILE A 63 -17.05 0.24 6.69
CA ILE A 63 -17.20 -1.18 7.01
C ILE A 63 -17.92 -1.92 5.87
N GLU A 64 -18.97 -1.33 5.31
CA GLU A 64 -19.72 -1.91 4.18
C GLU A 64 -18.86 -2.06 2.92
N LEU A 65 -18.01 -1.07 2.63
CA LEU A 65 -16.99 -1.19 1.59
C LEU A 65 -16.01 -2.33 1.91
N CYS A 66 -15.51 -2.39 3.15
CA CYS A 66 -14.52 -3.39 3.53
C CYS A 66 -15.06 -4.82 3.43
N ARG A 67 -16.35 -5.04 3.72
CA ARG A 67 -17.00 -6.36 3.58
C ARG A 67 -16.99 -6.90 2.15
N GLN A 68 -16.96 -6.02 1.14
CA GLN A 68 -16.94 -6.39 -0.27
C GLN A 68 -15.52 -6.52 -0.84
N LEU A 69 -14.49 -6.37 0.00
CA LEU A 69 -13.13 -6.69 -0.40
C LEU A 69 -12.91 -8.20 -0.37
N GLN A 70 -12.11 -8.67 -1.32
CA GLN A 70 -11.65 -10.05 -1.37
C GLN A 70 -10.83 -10.45 -0.13
N PRO A 71 -10.52 -11.75 0.07
CA PRO A 71 -9.76 -12.23 1.22
C PRO A 71 -8.36 -11.60 1.35
N ASP A 72 -7.69 -11.30 0.23
CA ASP A 72 -6.40 -10.61 0.23
C ASP A 72 -6.49 -9.13 0.62
N PHE A 73 -7.72 -8.63 0.81
CA PHE A 73 -8.10 -7.26 1.15
C PHE A 73 -7.64 -6.22 0.11
N LYS A 74 -7.18 -6.63 -1.08
CA LYS A 74 -6.63 -5.74 -2.13
C LYS A 74 -7.66 -5.31 -3.17
N VAL A 75 -8.67 -6.14 -3.43
CA VAL A 75 -9.62 -5.97 -4.55
C VAL A 75 -11.04 -5.87 -4.04
N HIS A 76 -11.80 -4.87 -4.51
CA HIS A 76 -13.23 -4.74 -4.21
C HIS A 76 -14.07 -5.42 -5.29
N GLU A 77 -14.90 -6.39 -4.91
CA GLU A 77 -15.60 -7.29 -5.82
C GLU A 77 -16.42 -6.55 -6.89
N LYS A 78 -17.34 -5.68 -6.46
CA LYS A 78 -18.20 -4.93 -7.39
C LYS A 78 -17.43 -4.01 -8.33
N TYR A 79 -16.35 -3.41 -7.84
CA TYR A 79 -15.55 -2.49 -8.65
C TYR A 79 -14.74 -3.27 -9.69
N TYR A 80 -14.15 -4.38 -9.27
CA TYR A 80 -13.50 -5.34 -10.16
C TYR A 80 -14.43 -5.87 -11.26
N GLU A 81 -15.70 -6.16 -10.93
CA GLU A 81 -16.71 -6.59 -11.91
C GLU A 81 -17.02 -5.52 -12.96
N ILE A 82 -17.20 -4.26 -12.54
CA ILE A 82 -17.42 -3.12 -13.45
C ILE A 82 -16.24 -2.99 -14.42
N LEU A 83 -15.03 -3.03 -13.87
CA LEU A 83 -13.79 -2.89 -14.63
C LEU A 83 -13.50 -4.07 -15.57
N ASN A 84 -13.86 -5.31 -15.18
CA ASN A 84 -13.68 -6.51 -15.99
C ASN A 84 -14.91 -6.90 -16.83
N ARG A 85 -15.89 -6.01 -16.94
CA ARG A 85 -17.08 -6.26 -17.75
C ARG A 85 -16.65 -6.66 -19.17
N LYS A 86 -17.19 -7.78 -19.66
CA LYS A 86 -16.92 -8.26 -21.02
C LYS A 86 -17.96 -7.71 -21.98
N LYS A 87 -17.49 -7.23 -23.14
CA LYS A 87 -18.35 -6.81 -24.24
C LYS A 87 -19.20 -8.00 -24.73
N LYS A 88 -20.52 -7.81 -24.81
CA LYS A 88 -21.47 -8.76 -25.39
C LYS A 88 -21.42 -8.72 -26.92
N PRO A 89 -21.80 -9.81 -27.62
CA PRO A 89 -21.86 -9.82 -29.09
C PRO A 89 -22.84 -8.78 -29.67
N THR A 90 -23.90 -8.45 -28.92
CA THR A 90 -25.02 -7.61 -29.35
C THR A 90 -24.83 -6.11 -29.12
N GLU A 91 -23.74 -5.69 -28.48
CA GLU A 91 -23.45 -4.27 -28.23
C GLU A 91 -22.30 -3.77 -29.10
N THR A 92 -22.28 -2.47 -29.41
CA THR A 92 -21.11 -1.83 -30.03
C THR A 92 -19.98 -1.66 -29.00
N TYR A 93 -18.76 -1.38 -29.47
CA TYR A 93 -17.65 -1.08 -28.55
C TYR A 93 -17.88 0.25 -27.81
N GLU A 94 -18.45 1.25 -28.48
CA GLU A 94 -18.76 2.56 -27.90
C GLU A 94 -19.80 2.44 -26.79
N ASP A 95 -20.91 1.73 -27.03
CA ASP A 95 -21.95 1.49 -26.01
C ASP A 95 -21.40 0.71 -24.81
N PHE A 96 -20.56 -0.29 -25.08
CA PHE A 96 -19.88 -1.05 -24.04
C PHE A 96 -19.04 -0.14 -23.13
N ARG A 97 -18.18 0.71 -23.73
CA ARG A 97 -17.32 1.65 -22.99
C ARG A 97 -18.12 2.72 -22.26
N LEU A 98 -19.14 3.28 -22.89
CA LEU A 98 -20.02 4.28 -22.27
C LEU A 98 -20.69 3.71 -21.02
N LYS A 99 -21.27 2.51 -21.13
CA LYS A 99 -21.94 1.87 -20.00
C LYS A 99 -20.97 1.49 -18.89
N GLN A 100 -19.76 1.01 -19.23
CA GLN A 100 -18.72 0.74 -18.24
C GLN A 100 -18.34 2.01 -17.46
N HIS A 101 -18.13 3.14 -18.15
CA HIS A 101 -17.82 4.41 -17.52
C HIS A 101 -18.98 4.93 -16.65
N GLN A 102 -20.23 4.81 -17.11
CA GLN A 102 -21.39 5.19 -16.30
C GLN A 102 -21.52 4.37 -15.01
N ASP A 103 -21.25 3.06 -15.08
CA ASP A 103 -21.29 2.19 -13.91
C ASP A 103 -20.14 2.50 -12.92
N GLU A 104 -18.95 2.82 -13.44
CA GLU A 104 -17.79 3.30 -12.68
C GLU A 104 -18.09 4.64 -11.99
N ASP A 105 -18.59 5.63 -12.72
CA ASP A 105 -18.94 6.95 -12.17
C ASP A 105 -19.99 6.83 -11.08
N LEU A 106 -21.04 6.03 -11.29
CA LEU A 106 -22.07 5.79 -10.28
C LEU A 106 -21.49 5.10 -9.03
N PHE A 107 -20.61 4.10 -9.23
CA PHE A 107 -19.95 3.44 -8.11
C PHE A 107 -19.11 4.43 -7.30
N LEU A 108 -18.30 5.25 -7.96
CA LEU A 108 -17.46 6.25 -7.30
C LEU A 108 -18.33 7.27 -6.57
N GLN A 109 -19.34 7.86 -7.22
CA GLN A 109 -20.25 8.83 -6.60
C GLN A 109 -20.93 8.28 -5.34
N MET A 110 -21.33 7.02 -5.34
CA MET A 110 -21.95 6.38 -4.19
C MET A 110 -20.99 6.12 -3.04
N ASN A 111 -19.67 6.07 -3.29
CA ASN A 111 -18.68 5.59 -2.32
C ASN A 111 -17.52 6.56 -2.06
N THR A 112 -17.48 7.73 -2.71
CA THR A 112 -16.33 8.66 -2.66
C THR A 112 -15.89 8.96 -1.23
N THR A 113 -16.81 9.40 -0.38
CA THR A 113 -16.49 9.78 1.00
C THR A 113 -15.92 8.61 1.80
N ALA A 114 -16.53 7.42 1.69
CA ALA A 114 -16.04 6.26 2.42
C ALA A 114 -14.70 5.74 1.87
N ILE A 115 -14.45 5.84 0.56
CA ILE A 115 -13.16 5.52 -0.05
C ILE A 115 -12.08 6.50 0.43
N GLU A 116 -12.38 7.80 0.49
CA GLU A 116 -11.45 8.82 0.97
C GLU A 116 -11.11 8.63 2.44
N ASP A 117 -12.12 8.45 3.30
CA ASP A 117 -11.96 8.23 4.73
C ASP A 117 -11.16 6.96 5.00
N LEU A 118 -11.50 5.87 4.31
CA LEU A 118 -10.80 4.60 4.42
C LEU A 118 -9.32 4.78 4.05
N ASN A 119 -9.03 5.44 2.93
CA ASN A 119 -7.64 5.60 2.49
C ASN A 119 -6.78 6.41 3.46
N ILE A 120 -7.35 7.47 4.05
CA ILE A 120 -6.66 8.30 5.03
C ILE A 120 -6.44 7.52 6.33
N LEU A 121 -7.50 6.92 6.88
CA LEU A 121 -7.41 6.19 8.15
C LEU A 121 -6.57 4.92 8.04
N LEU A 122 -6.73 4.15 6.96
CA LEU A 122 -6.04 2.88 6.80
C LEU A 122 -4.53 3.07 6.81
N GLN A 123 -4.00 4.12 6.18
CA GLN A 123 -2.57 4.43 6.25
C GLN A 123 -2.12 4.68 7.70
N ALA A 124 -2.83 5.54 8.44
CA ALA A 124 -2.50 5.84 9.83
C ALA A 124 -2.59 4.60 10.73
N ILE A 125 -3.66 3.80 10.58
CA ILE A 125 -3.86 2.57 11.35
C ILE A 125 -2.75 1.56 11.04
N ILE A 126 -2.43 1.33 9.77
CA ILE A 126 -1.38 0.38 9.38
C ILE A 126 -0.04 0.77 10.00
N PHE A 127 0.39 2.03 9.90
CA PHE A 127 1.67 2.45 10.48
C PHE A 127 1.68 2.52 12.02
N SER A 128 0.51 2.59 12.64
CA SER A 128 0.40 2.51 14.09
C SER A 128 0.45 1.07 14.59
N GLU A 129 -0.16 0.14 13.87
CA GLU A 129 -0.43 -1.22 14.35
C GLU A 129 0.47 -2.29 13.74
N CYS A 130 0.86 -2.18 12.47
CA CYS A 130 1.50 -3.29 11.75
C CYS A 130 2.61 -2.93 10.78
N ALA A 131 2.88 -1.66 10.46
CA ALA A 131 3.99 -1.28 9.59
C ALA A 131 5.00 -0.39 10.32
N ALA A 132 6.28 -0.57 9.98
CA ALA A 132 7.35 0.30 10.45
C ALA A 132 7.51 1.48 9.48
N PHE A 133 7.33 2.71 9.96
CA PHE A 133 7.62 3.90 9.16
C PHE A 133 9.11 4.03 8.84
N ASN A 134 9.96 3.70 9.82
CA ASN A 134 11.42 3.62 9.68
C ASN A 134 11.92 2.20 10.03
N PRO A 135 12.93 1.68 9.32
CA PRO A 135 13.47 2.17 8.07
C PRO A 135 12.54 1.87 6.88
N HIS A 136 12.73 2.56 5.75
CA HIS A 136 12.01 2.28 4.51
C HIS A 136 12.89 2.42 3.28
N LEU A 137 12.58 1.68 2.21
CA LEU A 137 13.29 1.79 0.93
C LEU A 137 12.56 2.78 0.01
N ILE A 138 13.30 3.66 -0.64
CA ILE A 138 12.73 4.58 -1.65
C ILE A 138 12.40 3.79 -2.93
N LEU A 139 11.14 3.78 -3.37
CA LEU A 139 10.70 3.08 -4.58
C LEU A 139 10.54 3.96 -5.82
N GLY A 140 10.38 5.28 -5.65
CA GLY A 140 9.81 6.24 -6.63
C GLY A 140 9.83 5.77 -8.09
N ARG A 141 8.70 5.75 -8.80
CA ARG A 141 8.40 4.97 -10.03
C ARG A 141 9.56 4.56 -10.96
N ARG A 142 10.54 5.42 -11.26
CA ARG A 142 11.71 5.10 -12.11
C ARG A 142 12.93 4.57 -11.38
N ILE A 143 13.01 4.77 -10.07
CA ILE A 143 14.08 4.27 -9.20
C ILE A 143 13.97 2.76 -9.13
N PHE A 144 12.87 2.18 -8.65
CA PHE A 144 12.82 0.73 -8.49
C PHE A 144 12.95 -0.02 -9.82
N THR A 145 12.09 0.24 -10.82
CA THR A 145 12.13 -0.46 -12.12
C THR A 145 13.35 -0.08 -12.98
N GLY A 146 14.01 1.04 -12.69
CA GLY A 146 15.25 1.42 -13.35
C GLY A 146 16.50 0.82 -12.70
N ASN A 147 16.37 0.15 -11.55
CA ASN A 147 17.49 -0.46 -10.84
C ASN A 147 17.35 -1.97 -10.70
N ILE A 148 16.14 -2.50 -10.62
CA ILE A 148 15.86 -3.92 -10.39
C ILE A 148 15.01 -4.46 -11.54
N GLU A 149 15.51 -5.52 -12.17
CA GLU A 149 14.76 -6.36 -13.09
C GLU A 149 14.65 -7.77 -12.51
N ALA A 150 13.58 -8.46 -12.85
CA ALA A 150 13.47 -9.91 -12.65
C ALA A 150 13.44 -10.61 -14.00
N LYS A 151 13.77 -11.89 -14.01
CA LYS A 151 13.54 -12.75 -15.17
C LYS A 151 12.03 -12.92 -15.39
N ASP A 152 11.54 -12.57 -16.56
CA ASP A 152 10.13 -12.69 -16.95
C ASP A 152 9.52 -14.03 -16.54
N GLY A 153 8.39 -13.98 -15.83
CA GLY A 153 7.63 -15.16 -15.41
C GLY A 153 8.25 -15.95 -14.25
N SER A 154 9.33 -15.45 -13.64
CA SER A 154 9.83 -15.97 -12.37
C SER A 154 8.93 -15.55 -11.20
N ILE A 155 9.11 -16.21 -10.04
CA ILE A 155 8.38 -15.83 -8.81
C ILE A 155 8.83 -14.44 -8.37
N ALA A 156 10.13 -14.16 -8.50
CA ALA A 156 10.69 -12.85 -8.23
C ALA A 156 10.00 -11.75 -9.06
N ASP A 157 9.75 -11.99 -10.35
CA ASP A 157 9.04 -11.06 -11.25
C ASP A 157 7.62 -10.76 -10.79
N GLU A 158 6.87 -11.79 -10.40
CA GLU A 158 5.52 -11.62 -9.86
C GLU A 158 5.51 -10.76 -8.59
N VAL A 159 6.40 -11.06 -7.64
CA VAL A 159 6.46 -10.35 -6.35
C VAL A 159 6.95 -8.91 -6.51
N ILE A 160 7.99 -8.64 -7.30
CA ILE A 160 8.45 -7.25 -7.50
C ILE A 160 7.46 -6.42 -8.31
N SER A 161 6.68 -7.04 -9.20
CA SER A 161 5.58 -6.37 -9.89
C SER A 161 4.52 -5.89 -8.89
N GLN A 162 4.22 -6.69 -7.85
CA GLN A 162 3.30 -6.28 -6.78
C GLN A 162 3.83 -5.09 -5.97
N VAL A 163 5.15 -4.94 -5.79
CA VAL A 163 5.73 -3.75 -5.11
C VAL A 163 5.29 -2.46 -5.81
N MET A 164 5.28 -2.46 -7.14
CA MET A 164 5.15 -1.24 -7.95
C MET A 164 3.73 -0.94 -8.42
N TYR A 165 2.88 -1.96 -8.51
CA TYR A 165 1.56 -1.83 -9.12
C TYR A 165 0.46 -2.21 -8.15
N GLN A 166 -0.58 -1.39 -8.15
CA GLN A 166 -1.85 -1.75 -7.53
C GLN A 166 -2.49 -2.90 -8.28
N LYS A 167 -3.16 -3.78 -7.54
CA LYS A 167 -4.06 -4.75 -8.17
C LYS A 167 -5.23 -4.04 -8.84
N TYR A 168 -5.59 -4.54 -10.01
CA TYR A 168 -6.77 -4.07 -10.74
C TYR A 168 -8.03 -4.28 -9.90
N GLY A 169 -8.90 -3.26 -9.80
CA GLY A 169 -10.06 -3.28 -8.89
C GLY A 169 -9.76 -2.91 -7.43
N SER A 170 -8.56 -2.40 -7.13
CA SER A 170 -8.21 -1.80 -5.85
C SER A 170 -8.92 -0.45 -5.63
N LEU A 171 -9.20 -0.14 -4.37
CA LEU A 171 -9.73 1.16 -3.92
C LEU A 171 -8.67 2.01 -3.20
N TYR A 172 -7.44 1.50 -3.03
CA TYR A 172 -6.48 2.04 -2.05
C TYR A 172 -5.66 3.25 -2.48
N TYR A 173 -6.07 3.86 -3.58
CA TYR A 173 -5.38 4.96 -4.19
C TYR A 173 -6.36 5.83 -4.97
N CYS A 174 -6.82 6.87 -4.30
CA CYS A 174 -7.54 7.96 -4.94
C CYS A 174 -6.87 9.30 -4.56
N TYR A 175 -6.83 10.20 -5.54
CA TYR A 175 -6.38 11.59 -5.42
C TYR A 175 -4.90 11.81 -5.10
N THR A 176 -4.48 11.70 -3.83
CA THR A 176 -3.27 12.41 -3.32
C THR A 176 -2.23 11.53 -2.63
N GLY A 177 -2.49 10.24 -2.41
CA GLY A 177 -1.58 9.35 -1.69
C GLY A 177 -2.33 8.16 -1.08
N GLY A 178 -1.61 7.14 -0.63
CA GLY A 178 -2.24 5.98 0.00
C GLY A 178 -1.44 4.69 -0.11
N VAL A 179 -2.11 3.58 0.13
CA VAL A 179 -1.53 2.24 0.02
C VAL A 179 -1.58 1.78 -1.43
N MET A 180 -0.42 1.46 -1.99
CA MET A 180 -0.35 0.91 -3.34
C MET A 180 -0.61 -0.59 -3.32
N ASN A 181 0.17 -1.33 -2.53
CA ASN A 181 0.03 -2.77 -2.43
C ASN A 181 0.73 -3.28 -1.18
N TRP A 182 0.61 -4.57 -0.89
CA TRP A 182 1.39 -5.27 0.11
C TRP A 182 1.79 -6.64 -0.39
N ILE A 183 2.86 -7.17 0.17
CA ILE A 183 3.42 -8.49 -0.10
C ILE A 183 3.45 -9.20 1.25
N THR A 184 2.89 -10.40 1.34
CA THR A 184 2.90 -11.16 2.60
C THR A 184 4.29 -11.67 2.93
N TYR A 185 4.50 -12.08 4.17
CA TYR A 185 5.75 -12.74 4.56
C TYR A 185 6.05 -13.97 3.67
N GLU A 186 5.04 -14.79 3.37
CA GLU A 186 5.20 -15.97 2.52
C GLU A 186 5.54 -15.60 1.08
N GLU A 187 4.90 -14.60 0.50
CA GLU A 187 5.24 -14.09 -0.83
C GLU A 187 6.69 -13.58 -0.87
N LEU A 188 7.12 -12.88 0.19
CA LEU A 188 8.50 -12.39 0.31
C LEU A 188 9.50 -13.53 0.46
N GLN A 189 9.17 -14.58 1.22
CA GLN A 189 9.99 -15.79 1.34
C GLN A 189 10.17 -16.47 -0.02
N LEU A 190 9.10 -16.59 -0.80
CA LEU A 190 9.14 -17.19 -2.13
C LEU A 190 10.05 -16.38 -3.07
N MET A 191 9.96 -15.05 -3.05
CA MET A 191 10.90 -14.19 -3.78
C MET A 191 12.35 -14.40 -3.31
N TRP A 192 12.59 -14.50 -2.00
CA TRP A 192 13.94 -14.69 -1.46
C TRP A 192 14.59 -16.01 -1.86
N LEU A 193 13.79 -17.07 -2.04
CA LEU A 193 14.24 -18.36 -2.55
C LEU A 193 14.55 -18.32 -4.06
N ASP A 194 13.98 -17.35 -4.78
CA ASP A 194 14.12 -17.14 -6.22
C ASP A 194 14.98 -15.89 -6.56
N LYS A 195 15.72 -15.36 -5.57
CA LYS A 195 16.39 -14.05 -5.67
C LYS A 195 17.50 -14.01 -6.72
N GLU A 196 18.03 -15.14 -7.16
CA GLU A 196 18.98 -15.23 -8.26
C GLU A 196 18.37 -14.84 -9.62
N ASN A 197 17.04 -14.82 -9.73
CA ASN A 197 16.33 -14.30 -10.88
C ASN A 197 16.17 -12.76 -10.83
N LEU A 198 16.59 -12.10 -9.74
CA LEU A 198 16.74 -10.65 -9.67
C LEU A 198 18.11 -10.22 -10.18
N ARG A 199 18.13 -9.16 -10.98
CA ARG A 199 19.35 -8.57 -11.52
C ARG A 199 19.27 -7.05 -11.56
N VAL A 200 20.44 -6.44 -11.68
CA VAL A 200 20.54 -5.01 -11.93
C VAL A 200 20.00 -4.72 -13.32
N ALA A 201 19.11 -3.74 -13.44
CA ALA A 201 18.62 -3.26 -14.73
C ALA A 201 19.77 -2.71 -15.58
N ALA A 202 19.60 -2.60 -16.90
CA ALA A 202 20.67 -2.21 -17.83
C ALA A 202 21.39 -0.89 -17.45
N ASP A 203 20.64 0.11 -16.98
CA ASP A 203 21.15 1.42 -16.53
C ASP A 203 21.06 1.59 -15.00
N GLY A 204 20.89 0.48 -14.28
CA GLY A 204 20.68 0.44 -12.84
C GLY A 204 21.96 0.50 -12.02
N ALA A 205 21.82 0.84 -10.74
CA ALA A 205 22.87 0.81 -9.74
C ALA A 205 22.84 -0.51 -8.97
N GLU A 206 23.94 -1.26 -9.01
CA GLU A 206 24.13 -2.50 -8.23
C GLU A 206 23.88 -2.29 -6.73
N GLN A 207 24.28 -1.13 -6.21
CA GLN A 207 24.05 -0.75 -4.82
C GLN A 207 22.55 -0.79 -4.44
N TYR A 208 21.66 -0.39 -5.35
CA TYR A 208 20.22 -0.37 -5.06
C TYR A 208 19.66 -1.79 -4.92
N LEU A 209 20.04 -2.72 -5.82
CA LEU A 209 19.64 -4.12 -5.70
C LEU A 209 20.17 -4.74 -4.39
N HIS A 210 21.43 -4.47 -4.04
CA HIS A 210 22.02 -4.92 -2.79
C HIS A 210 21.25 -4.40 -1.56
N GLU A 211 20.90 -3.12 -1.53
CA GLU A 211 20.12 -2.53 -0.45
C GLU A 211 18.68 -3.07 -0.40
N PHE A 212 18.03 -3.31 -1.54
CA PHE A 212 16.73 -3.97 -1.59
C PHE A 212 16.78 -5.40 -1.02
N LEU A 213 17.78 -6.20 -1.41
CA LEU A 213 17.95 -7.55 -0.89
C LEU A 213 18.23 -7.53 0.62
N ALA A 214 19.07 -6.62 1.10
CA ALA A 214 19.31 -6.47 2.54
C ALA A 214 18.05 -6.04 3.30
N PHE A 215 17.22 -5.17 2.71
CA PHE A 215 15.94 -4.75 3.27
C PHE A 215 14.93 -5.90 3.31
N ALA A 216 14.89 -6.75 2.28
CA ALA A 216 14.10 -7.99 2.25
C ALA A 216 14.56 -8.99 3.31
N GLU A 217 15.87 -9.19 3.46
CA GLU A 217 16.44 -10.02 4.51
C GLU A 217 16.02 -9.54 5.90
N LEU A 218 16.06 -8.23 6.15
CA LEU A 218 15.62 -7.64 7.40
C LEU A 218 14.12 -7.91 7.67
N ALA A 219 13.25 -7.71 6.67
CA ALA A 219 11.83 -8.03 6.82
C ALA A 219 11.59 -9.51 7.16
N LEU A 220 12.31 -10.41 6.50
CA LEU A 220 12.24 -11.85 6.74
C LEU A 220 12.71 -12.25 8.15
N GLN A 221 13.78 -11.62 8.67
CA GLN A 221 14.24 -11.82 10.05
C GLN A 221 13.18 -11.44 11.08
N HIS A 222 12.30 -10.49 10.75
CA HIS A 222 11.18 -10.05 11.56
C HIS A 222 9.87 -10.78 11.24
N THR A 223 9.90 -11.82 10.39
CA THR A 223 8.71 -12.55 9.93
C THR A 223 7.62 -11.63 9.36
N CYS A 224 8.05 -10.62 8.61
CA CYS A 224 7.19 -9.60 8.02
C CYS A 224 7.29 -9.63 6.49
N GLY A 225 6.21 -9.22 5.84
CA GLY A 225 6.19 -8.85 4.43
C GLY A 225 6.52 -7.38 4.19
N PHE A 226 6.01 -6.85 3.08
CA PHE A 226 6.16 -5.45 2.71
C PHE A 226 4.82 -4.75 2.47
N ILE A 227 4.80 -3.43 2.64
CA ILE A 227 3.75 -2.57 2.15
C ILE A 227 4.36 -1.43 1.33
N SER A 228 3.85 -1.23 0.12
CA SER A 228 4.20 -0.11 -0.73
C SER A 228 3.14 0.98 -0.61
N VAL A 229 3.59 2.21 -0.47
CA VAL A 229 2.75 3.38 -0.26
C VAL A 229 3.25 4.53 -1.13
N THR A 230 2.38 5.49 -1.40
CA THR A 230 2.68 6.65 -2.25
C THR A 230 2.25 7.94 -1.58
N ASN A 231 3.06 9.00 -1.75
CA ASN A 231 2.83 10.33 -1.20
C ASN A 231 2.46 10.28 0.29
N VAL A 232 3.28 9.56 1.04
CA VAL A 232 3.09 9.36 2.47
C VAL A 232 3.10 10.71 3.17
N ARG A 233 2.11 10.95 4.04
CA ARG A 233 2.04 12.15 4.86
C ARG A 233 2.98 11.99 6.05
N GLU A 234 4.28 12.20 5.83
CA GLU A 234 5.33 11.97 6.84
C GLU A 234 5.05 12.68 8.17
N GLU A 235 4.55 13.92 8.13
CA GLU A 235 4.17 14.67 9.34
C GLU A 235 3.13 13.92 10.19
N GLN A 236 2.18 13.25 9.53
CA GLN A 236 1.13 12.48 10.21
C GLN A 236 1.68 11.17 10.77
N LEU A 237 2.55 10.48 10.02
CA LEU A 237 3.16 9.24 10.50
C LEU A 237 4.16 9.46 11.64
N ASN A 238 4.88 10.58 11.61
CA ASN A 238 5.75 10.99 12.72
C ASN A 238 4.97 11.38 13.98
N ALA A 239 3.69 11.76 13.85
CA ALA A 239 2.81 12.04 14.98
C ALA A 239 2.20 10.78 15.62
N ILE A 240 2.44 9.59 15.05
CA ILE A 240 1.98 8.33 15.64
C ILE A 240 2.79 8.05 16.91
N GLU A 241 2.12 8.12 18.05
CA GLU A 241 2.71 7.77 19.33
C GLU A 241 2.73 6.24 19.49
N ASN A 242 3.87 5.69 19.90
CA ASN A 242 4.04 4.28 20.24
C ASN A 242 3.62 3.29 19.13
N PRO A 243 4.18 3.38 17.91
CA PRO A 243 3.89 2.39 16.88
C PRO A 243 4.26 0.98 17.36
N ARG A 244 3.38 0.02 17.09
CA ARG A 244 3.50 -1.36 17.56
C ARG A 244 4.69 -2.08 16.94
N LEU A 245 4.96 -1.83 15.66
CA LEU A 245 6.12 -2.35 14.96
C LEU A 245 7.21 -1.28 14.87
N LYS A 246 8.35 -1.55 15.50
CA LYS A 246 9.56 -0.72 15.43
C LYS A 246 10.72 -1.57 14.96
N ILE A 247 11.37 -1.13 13.89
CA ILE A 247 12.55 -1.79 13.34
C ILE A 247 13.73 -0.85 13.50
N ASN A 248 14.80 -1.33 14.13
CA ASN A 248 16.00 -0.54 14.35
C ASN A 248 17.04 -0.90 13.29
N LEU A 249 17.49 0.09 12.52
CA LEU A 249 18.54 -0.07 11.52
C LEU A 249 19.39 1.20 11.47
N ASP A 250 20.68 1.09 11.79
CA ASP A 250 21.62 2.19 11.53
C ASP A 250 22.03 2.17 10.05
N THR A 251 21.33 2.96 9.24
CA THR A 251 21.59 3.05 7.80
C THR A 251 22.95 3.68 7.50
N LYS A 252 23.49 4.53 8.40
CA LYS A 252 24.81 5.15 8.23
C LYS A 252 25.92 4.16 8.47
N GLU A 253 25.83 3.37 9.55
CA GLU A 253 26.77 2.30 9.84
C GLU A 253 26.80 1.28 8.70
N LYS A 254 25.63 0.94 8.14
CA LYS A 254 25.51 0.03 6.99
C LYS A 254 25.89 0.65 5.64
N GLY A 255 26.11 1.96 5.57
CA GLY A 255 26.43 2.67 4.32
C GLY A 255 25.27 2.70 3.31
N TYR A 256 24.03 2.53 3.75
CA TYR A 256 22.85 2.53 2.89
C TYR A 256 22.49 3.94 2.42
N LYS A 257 22.17 4.06 1.13
CA LYS A 257 21.84 5.33 0.45
C LYS A 257 20.35 5.44 0.11
N TYR A 258 19.70 4.31 -0.13
CA TYR A 258 18.32 4.21 -0.62
C TYR A 258 17.36 3.69 0.44
N VAL A 259 17.88 3.05 1.49
CA VAL A 259 17.13 2.80 2.73
C VAL A 259 17.25 4.02 3.64
N ILE A 260 16.12 4.67 3.90
CA ILE A 260 16.00 5.85 4.73
C ILE A 260 15.58 5.46 6.14
N ASN A 261 16.22 6.09 7.12
CA ASN A 261 15.81 6.07 8.50
C ASN A 261 15.84 7.51 9.01
N TYR A 262 14.67 8.12 9.19
CA TYR A 262 14.60 9.47 9.72
C TYR A 262 15.02 9.50 11.18
N PRO A 263 15.78 10.52 11.62
CA PRO A 263 16.04 10.71 13.04
C PRO A 263 14.70 10.96 13.76
N CYS A 264 14.36 10.07 14.70
CA CYS A 264 13.26 10.28 15.64
C CYS A 264 13.57 11.42 16.61
#